data_AF-A0A523ZKW1-F1
#
_entry.id   AF-A0A523ZKW1-F1
#
_cell.length_a   1.000
_cell.length_b   1.000
_cell.length_c   1.000
_cell.angle_alpha   90.00
_cell.angle_beta   90.00
_cell.angle_gamma   90.00
#
_symmetry.space_group_name_H-M   'P 1'
#
loop_
_entity.id
_entity.type
_entity.pdbx_description
1 polymer ?
#
loop_
_entity_poly.entity_id
_entity_poly.type
_entity_poly.pdbx_seq_one_letter_code
_entity_poly.pdbx_strand_id
1 'polypeptide(L)'
;MLLGYRVTNTVTVKIGDIDATGVNIDAVAKAGGDLIRIQGVSFTVDDPSQYYVEARAEAVADAIDKAQQLADLSGIQLGNPFYISEGGGFAPIYRDYGLMAAEGGSVPTTPISPGETEITLTVQMAFTIQ
;
A
#
# COMPACT_ATOMS: atom_id res chain seq x y z
N MET A 1 -39.34 3.27 -27.62
CA MET A 1 -38.69 4.59 -27.69
C MET A 1 -37.84 4.75 -26.44
N LEU A 2 -36.56 5.15 -26.56
CA LEU A 2 -35.76 5.53 -25.39
C LEU A 2 -36.07 6.99 -25.04
N LEU A 3 -36.45 7.25 -23.79
CA LEU A 3 -36.98 8.54 -23.29
C LEU A 3 -35.93 9.35 -22.49
N GLY A 4 -34.66 9.35 -22.90
CA GLY A 4 -33.68 10.24 -22.29
C GLY A 4 -32.23 9.88 -22.50
N TYR A 5 -31.37 10.79 -22.05
CA TYR A 5 -29.92 10.68 -22.05
C TYR A 5 -29.41 10.63 -20.61
N ARG A 6 -28.49 9.71 -20.32
CA ARG A 6 -27.76 9.66 -19.04
C ARG A 6 -26.32 10.05 -19.30
N VAL A 7 -25.84 11.06 -18.59
CA VAL A 7 -24.42 11.45 -18.60
C VAL A 7 -23.83 11.07 -17.24
N THR A 8 -22.70 10.38 -17.25
CA THR A 8 -21.94 10.00 -16.06
C THR A 8 -20.64 10.79 -16.07
N ASN A 9 -20.31 11.41 -14.94
CA ASN A 9 -19.01 12.06 -14.72
C ASN A 9 -18.35 11.44 -13.49
N THR A 10 -17.05 11.18 -13.57
CA THR A 10 -16.26 10.57 -12.50
C THR A 10 -15.22 11.58 -12.03
N VAL A 11 -15.21 11.87 -10.74
CA VAL A 11 -14.26 12.79 -10.10
C VAL A 11 -13.50 12.04 -9.02
N THR A 12 -12.17 12.18 -9.01
CA THR A 12 -11.30 11.64 -7.96
C THR A 12 -10.81 12.79 -7.08
N VAL A 13 -10.95 12.64 -5.76
CA VAL A 13 -10.54 13.65 -4.78
C VAL A 13 -9.52 13.03 -3.83
N LYS A 14 -8.39 13.72 -3.63
CA LYS A 14 -7.37 13.34 -2.65
C LYS A 14 -7.58 14.13 -1.37
N ILE A 15 -7.66 13.43 -0.24
CA ILE A 15 -7.79 14.04 1.09
C ILE A 15 -6.49 13.74 1.84
N GLY A 16 -5.78 14.77 2.28
CA GLY A 16 -4.50 14.61 2.99
C GLY A 16 -4.66 14.32 4.49
N ASP A 17 -5.79 14.73 5.09
CA ASP A 17 -6.12 14.45 6.48
C ASP A 17 -7.12 13.29 6.55
N ILE A 18 -6.67 12.16 7.09
CA ILE A 18 -7.49 10.96 7.17
C ILE A 18 -8.67 11.12 8.13
N ASP A 19 -8.52 11.89 9.19
CA ASP A 19 -9.57 12.12 10.19
C ASP A 19 -10.72 12.94 9.59
N ALA A 20 -10.40 13.78 8.60
CA ALA A 20 -11.38 14.53 7.84
C ALA A 20 -12.14 13.68 6.81
N THR A 21 -11.74 12.44 6.53
CA THR A 21 -12.32 11.61 5.45
C THR A 21 -13.81 11.37 5.66
N GLY A 22 -14.23 10.99 6.86
CA GLY A 22 -15.66 10.72 7.17
C GLY A 22 -16.53 11.97 7.00
N VAL A 23 -16.08 13.11 7.52
CA VAL A 23 -16.79 14.40 7.40
C VAL A 23 -16.91 14.83 5.93
N ASN A 24 -15.86 14.63 5.14
CA ASN A 24 -15.87 14.93 3.71
C ASN A 24 -16.82 14.01 2.93
N ILE A 25 -16.86 12.71 3.25
CA ILE A 25 -17.81 11.76 2.66
C ILE A 25 -19.25 12.18 2.94
N ASP A 26 -19.55 12.52 4.19
CA ASP A 26 -20.90 12.95 4.61
C ASP A 26 -21.31 14.25 3.92
N ALA A 27 -20.38 15.21 3.81
CA ALA A 27 -20.61 16.48 3.10
C ALA A 27 -20.90 16.27 1.60
N VAL A 28 -20.12 15.39 0.94
CA VAL A 28 -20.30 15.04 -0.47
C VAL A 28 -21.62 14.31 -0.70
N ALA A 29 -21.96 13.35 0.15
CA ALA A 29 -23.23 12.62 0.08
C ALA A 29 -24.42 13.57 0.25
N LYS A 30 -24.36 14.48 1.23
CA LYS A 30 -25.41 15.48 1.48
C LYS A 30 -25.55 16.47 0.33
N ALA A 31 -24.44 16.95 -0.24
CA ALA A 31 -24.45 17.90 -1.34
C ALA A 31 -24.93 17.26 -2.66
N GLY A 32 -24.55 16.01 -2.92
CA GLY A 32 -24.89 15.30 -4.14
C GLY A 32 -26.28 14.67 -4.16
N GLY A 33 -26.88 14.42 -2.99
CA GLY A 33 -28.20 13.81 -2.86
C GLY A 33 -28.32 12.49 -3.64
N ASP A 34 -29.47 12.23 -4.25
CA ASP A 34 -29.73 10.99 -4.99
C ASP A 34 -28.92 10.86 -6.30
N LEU A 35 -28.22 11.92 -6.72
CA LEU A 35 -27.49 12.00 -7.99
C LEU A 35 -26.03 11.57 -7.87
N ILE A 36 -25.49 11.42 -6.65
CA ILE A 36 -24.10 11.05 -6.44
C ILE A 36 -23.96 9.58 -6.05
N ARG A 37 -22.89 8.95 -6.51
CA ARG A 37 -22.52 7.58 -6.13
C ARG A 37 -21.04 7.60 -5.73
N ILE A 38 -20.76 7.30 -4.47
CA ILE A 38 -19.40 7.12 -3.97
C ILE A 38 -19.01 5.68 -4.27
N GLN A 39 -18.04 5.50 -5.16
CA GLN A 39 -17.69 4.18 -5.72
C GLN A 39 -16.66 3.42 -4.87
N GLY A 40 -16.07 4.08 -3.87
CA GLY A 40 -15.11 3.50 -2.95
C GLY A 40 -14.22 4.57 -2.32
N VAL A 41 -13.49 4.16 -1.29
CA VAL A 41 -12.44 4.97 -0.65
C VAL A 41 -11.17 4.14 -0.69
N SER A 42 -10.07 4.75 -1.11
CA SER A 42 -8.73 4.14 -1.09
C SER A 42 -7.78 5.04 -0.27
N PHE A 43 -7.03 4.41 0.62
CA PHE A 43 -5.93 4.99 1.40
C PHE A 43 -4.59 4.79 0.69
N THR A 44 -3.83 5.86 0.52
CA THR A 44 -2.46 5.76 -0.01
C THR A 44 -1.54 6.62 0.81
N VAL A 45 -0.26 6.26 0.83
CA VAL A 45 0.79 7.15 1.30
C VAL A 45 1.03 8.20 0.22
N ASP A 46 1.08 9.48 0.62
CA ASP A 46 1.26 10.62 -0.29
C ASP A 46 2.67 10.61 -0.93
N ASP A 47 3.70 10.50 -0.10
CA ASP A 47 5.09 10.35 -0.52
C ASP A 47 5.76 9.16 0.19
N PRO A 48 5.74 7.97 -0.42
CA PRO A 48 6.40 6.79 0.13
C PRO A 48 7.91 6.74 -0.17
N SER A 49 8.49 7.74 -0.84
CA SER A 49 9.89 7.71 -1.31
C SER A 49 10.92 7.49 -0.20
N GLN A 50 10.71 8.11 0.95
CA GLN A 50 11.59 7.96 2.12
C GLN A 50 11.56 6.53 2.69
N TYR A 51 10.38 5.90 2.77
CA TYR A 51 10.22 4.53 3.24
C TYR A 51 10.81 3.52 2.23
N TYR A 52 10.87 3.87 0.94
CA TYR A 52 11.56 3.05 -0.05
C TYR A 52 13.09 3.06 0.11
N VAL A 53 13.68 4.16 0.58
CA VAL A 53 15.12 4.22 0.84
C VAL A 53 15.48 3.31 2.01
N GLU A 54 14.68 3.36 3.08
CA GLU A 54 14.86 2.51 4.25
C GLU A 54 14.65 1.03 3.92
N ALA A 55 13.52 0.68 3.28
CA ALA A 55 13.22 -0.69 2.87
C ALA A 55 14.29 -1.27 1.92
N ARG A 56 14.87 -0.44 1.03
CA ARG A 56 15.98 -0.86 0.16
C ARG A 56 17.24 -1.17 0.97
N ALA A 57 17.58 -0.32 1.95
CA ALA A 57 18.75 -0.54 2.80
C ALA A 57 18.62 -1.85 3.59
N GLU A 58 17.44 -2.11 4.16
CA GLU A 58 17.14 -3.35 4.88
C GLU A 58 17.20 -4.58 3.97
N ALA A 59 16.58 -4.52 2.79
CA ALA A 59 16.57 -5.64 1.85
C ALA A 59 17.97 -5.99 1.33
N VAL A 60 18.83 -4.98 1.12
CA VAL A 60 20.23 -5.20 0.74
C VAL A 60 21.02 -5.83 1.90
N ALA A 61 20.83 -5.34 3.12
CA ALA A 61 21.50 -5.91 4.30
C ALA A 61 21.10 -7.38 4.51
N ASP A 62 19.80 -7.69 4.45
CA ASP A 62 19.28 -9.06 4.56
C ASP A 62 19.83 -9.99 3.46
N ALA A 63 19.93 -9.50 2.22
CA ALA A 63 20.50 -10.28 1.12
C ALA A 63 21.99 -10.60 1.33
N ILE A 64 22.77 -9.64 1.84
CA ILE A 64 24.19 -9.83 2.16
C ILE A 64 24.35 -10.81 3.33
N ASP A 65 23.57 -10.64 4.40
CA ASP A 65 23.64 -11.49 5.58
C ASP A 65 23.30 -12.95 5.23
N LYS A 66 22.27 -13.17 4.41
CA LYS A 66 21.91 -14.51 3.92
C LYS A 66 23.01 -15.10 3.04
N ALA A 67 23.61 -14.31 2.15
CA ALA A 67 24.70 -14.78 1.31
C ALA A 67 25.93 -15.17 2.14
N GLN A 68 26.25 -14.40 3.19
CA GLN A 68 27.35 -14.71 4.10
C GLN A 68 27.10 -16.01 4.86
N GLN A 69 25.90 -16.19 5.42
CA GLN A 69 25.52 -17.43 6.11
C GLN A 69 25.65 -18.65 5.21
N LEU A 70 25.22 -18.55 3.94
CA LEU A 70 25.34 -19.63 2.98
C LEU A 70 26.80 -19.94 2.63
N ALA A 71 27.65 -18.91 2.50
CA ALA A 71 29.07 -19.08 2.26
C ALA A 71 29.77 -19.77 3.44
N ASP A 72 29.51 -19.31 4.67
CA ASP A 72 30.05 -19.87 5.90
C ASP A 72 29.67 -21.35 6.08
N LEU A 73 28.39 -21.69 5.85
CA LEU A 73 27.89 -23.07 5.91
C LEU A 73 28.50 -23.96 4.82
N SER A 74 28.91 -23.37 3.70
CA SER A 74 29.55 -24.09 2.59
C SER A 74 31.07 -24.16 2.72
N GLY A 75 31.66 -23.49 3.71
CA GLY A 75 33.11 -23.40 3.90
C GLY A 75 33.83 -22.62 2.80
N ILE A 76 33.13 -21.70 2.14
CA ILE A 76 33.62 -20.90 1.01
C ILE A 76 33.59 -19.42 1.42
N GLN A 77 34.50 -18.59 0.90
CA GLN A 77 34.46 -17.15 1.18
C GLN A 77 33.50 -16.44 0.22
N LEU A 78 32.65 -15.58 0.78
CA LEU A 78 31.79 -14.69 -0.01
C LEU A 78 32.64 -13.60 -0.68
N GLY A 79 32.52 -13.48 -1.99
CA GLY A 79 33.19 -12.44 -2.78
C GLY A 79 32.30 -11.22 -3.05
N ASN A 80 32.76 -10.36 -3.97
CA ASN A 80 32.03 -9.14 -4.33
C ASN A 80 30.70 -9.45 -5.05
N PRO A 81 29.66 -8.62 -4.87
CA PRO A 81 28.44 -8.69 -5.67
C PRO A 81 28.76 -8.35 -7.14
N PHE A 82 28.21 -9.15 -8.07
CA PHE A 82 28.34 -8.91 -9.52
C PHE A 82 26.99 -8.72 -10.21
N TYR A 83 25.89 -8.94 -9.48
CA TYR A 83 24.54 -8.71 -9.95
C TYR A 83 23.68 -8.21 -8.79
N ILE A 84 22.93 -7.14 -9.05
CA ILE A 84 21.93 -6.58 -8.14
C ILE A 84 20.71 -6.23 -9.00
N SER A 85 19.55 -6.73 -8.59
CA SER A 85 18.27 -6.45 -9.23
C SER A 85 17.21 -6.20 -8.18
N GLU A 86 16.48 -5.10 -8.34
CA GLU A 86 15.34 -4.78 -7.51
C GLU A 86 14.08 -5.29 -8.21
N GLY A 87 13.34 -6.16 -7.52
CA GLY A 87 12.10 -6.75 -7.97
C GLY A 87 10.95 -6.41 -7.04
N GLY A 88 9.75 -6.28 -7.60
CA GLY A 88 8.54 -5.95 -6.86
C GLY A 88 7.99 -4.60 -7.29
N GLY A 89 6.70 -4.58 -7.58
CA GLY A 89 5.98 -3.33 -7.75
C GLY A 89 5.75 -2.70 -6.39
N PHE A 90 5.90 -1.38 -6.32
CA PHE A 90 5.55 -0.56 -5.17
C PHE A 90 4.03 -0.50 -5.02
N ALA A 91 3.41 -1.61 -4.62
CA ALA A 91 1.97 -1.70 -4.41
C ALA A 91 1.71 -1.76 -2.90
N PRO A 92 1.05 -0.76 -2.31
CA PRO A 92 0.49 -0.86 -0.98
C PRO A 92 -0.34 -2.14 -0.85
N ILE A 93 0.02 -3.02 0.06
CA ILE A 93 -0.85 -4.15 0.41
C ILE A 93 -1.90 -3.62 1.39
N TYR A 94 -3.17 -3.67 0.99
CA TYR A 94 -4.27 -3.38 1.90
C TYR A 94 -4.61 -4.62 2.72
N ARG A 95 -4.44 -4.53 4.04
CA ARG A 95 -4.98 -5.50 4.98
C ARG A 95 -6.34 -5.01 5.48
N ASP A 96 -7.42 -5.63 5.01
CA ASP A 96 -8.77 -5.35 5.48
C ASP A 96 -9.04 -6.12 6.79
N TYR A 97 -8.93 -5.43 7.93
CA TYR A 97 -9.29 -5.97 9.24
C TYR A 97 -10.80 -5.83 9.56
N GLY A 98 -11.60 -5.24 8.66
CA GLY A 98 -13.02 -4.93 8.87
C GLY A 98 -13.95 -6.14 9.01
N LEU A 99 -13.51 -7.32 8.59
CA LEU A 99 -14.31 -8.55 8.69
C LEU A 99 -14.36 -9.16 10.10
N MET A 100 -13.53 -8.71 11.05
CA MET A 100 -13.55 -9.18 12.45
C MET A 100 -14.42 -8.34 13.40
N ALA A 101 -14.84 -7.13 13.00
CA ALA A 101 -15.53 -6.18 13.89
C ALA A 101 -17.06 -6.17 13.73
N ALA A 102 -17.65 -7.09 12.96
CA ALA A 102 -19.08 -7.10 12.66
C ALA A 102 -20.01 -7.63 13.77
N GLU A 103 -19.55 -7.66 15.03
CA GLU A 103 -20.40 -7.95 16.20
C GLU A 103 -20.47 -6.74 17.15
N GLY A 104 -21.43 -5.84 16.89
CA GLY A 104 -22.09 -5.10 17.97
C GLY A 104 -21.98 -3.57 17.95
N GLY A 105 -23.06 -2.92 17.47
CA GLY A 105 -23.62 -1.74 18.14
C GLY A 105 -23.31 -0.35 17.58
N SER A 106 -24.39 0.41 17.34
CA SER A 106 -24.50 1.84 16.99
C SER A 106 -23.83 2.29 15.68
N VAL A 107 -24.57 2.99 14.83
CA VAL A 107 -24.06 3.61 13.58
C VAL A 107 -23.06 4.70 13.99
N PRO A 108 -21.74 4.49 13.86
CA PRO A 108 -20.79 5.55 14.10
C PRO A 108 -20.75 6.40 12.82
N THR A 109 -20.25 7.63 12.93
CA THR A 109 -19.66 8.33 11.78
C THR A 109 -18.89 7.32 10.94
N THR A 110 -19.11 7.29 9.62
CA THR A 110 -18.55 6.30 8.68
C THR A 110 -17.15 5.88 9.15
N PRO A 111 -17.00 4.71 9.82
CA PRO A 111 -15.76 4.37 10.49
C PRO A 111 -14.69 4.18 9.43
N ILE A 112 -13.76 5.13 9.36
CA ILE A 112 -12.62 5.02 8.48
C ILE A 112 -11.51 4.37 9.29
N SER A 113 -11.28 3.08 9.04
CA SER A 113 -10.07 2.41 9.50
C SER A 113 -9.07 2.45 8.35
N PRO A 114 -8.01 3.30 8.39
CA PRO A 114 -6.87 3.08 7.52
C PRO A 114 -6.37 1.67 7.81
N GLY A 115 -6.49 0.76 6.84
CA GLY A 115 -5.73 -0.48 6.91
C GLY A 115 -4.23 -0.15 7.04
N GLU A 116 -3.47 -1.07 7.61
CA GLU A 116 -2.01 -0.96 7.60
C GLU A 116 -1.52 -1.03 6.15
N THR A 117 -0.70 -0.07 5.74
CA THR A 117 -0.01 -0.11 4.45
C THR A 117 1.37 -0.71 4.65
N GLU A 118 1.56 -1.93 4.17
CA GLU A 118 2.87 -2.56 4.13
C GLU A 118 3.55 -2.24 2.79
N ILE A 119 4.79 -1.76 2.88
CA ILE A 119 5.66 -1.55 1.73
C ILE A 119 6.61 -2.75 1.67
N THR A 120 6.48 -3.56 0.62
CA THR A 120 7.38 -4.70 0.40
C THR A 120 8.31 -4.40 -0.77
N LEU A 121 9.61 -4.63 -0.56
CA LEU A 121 10.66 -4.49 -1.57
C LEU A 121 11.48 -5.78 -1.59
N THR A 122 11.75 -6.32 -2.79
CA THR A 122 12.60 -7.51 -2.95
C THR A 122 13.87 -7.13 -3.68
N VAL A 123 15.04 -7.46 -3.11
CA VAL A 123 16.32 -7.35 -3.81
C VAL A 123 16.86 -8.76 -4.09
N GLN A 124 17.30 -8.97 -5.32
CA GLN A 124 18.02 -10.16 -5.74
C GLN A 124 19.48 -9.77 -5.97
N MET A 125 20.39 -10.44 -5.28
CA MET A 125 21.82 -10.22 -5.42
C MET A 125 22.52 -11.53 -5.77
N ALA A 126 23.53 -11.46 -6.63
CA ALA A 126 24.47 -12.57 -6.86
C ALA A 126 25.89 -12.12 -6.55
N PHE A 127 26.61 -13.01 -5.87
CA PHE A 127 27.96 -12.79 -5.36
C PHE A 127 28.93 -13.76 -6.01
N THR A 128 30.15 -13.28 -6.19
CA THR A 128 31.28 -14.17 -6.49
C THR A 128 31.61 -15.00 -5.25
N ILE A 129 32.34 -16.09 -5.43
CA ILE A 129 32.82 -16.96 -4.35
C ILE A 129 34.34 -17.13 -4.47
N GLN A 130 35.02 -17.33 -3.34
CA GLN A 130 36.47 -17.47 -3.23
C GLN A 130 36.87 -18.74 -2.47
#